data_AF-A0A7X5ZC64-F1
#
_entry.id   AF-A0A7X5ZC64-F1
#
_cell.length_a   1.000
_cell.length_b   1.000
_cell.length_c   1.000
_cell.angle_alpha   90.00
_cell.angle_beta   90.00
_cell.angle_gamma   90.00
#
_symmetry.space_group_name_H-M   'P 1'
#
loop_
_entity.id
_entity.type
_entity.pdbx_description
1 polymer ?
#
loop_
_entity_poly.entity_id
_entity_poly.type
_entity_poly.pdbx_seq_one_letter_code
_entity_poly.pdbx_strand_id
1 'polypeptide(L)'
;MTVRVYVVLGLAAGLTAYLLGAGMPWSLVAAVVAVAAPHFLIGALRGLRTPSEHEDPVAGMSGTEFEDHIARIARSCGVPVIMTSLTGDWGVDLIVGKRPNRLAIQCKRQARPVGTGAIQEVVAGAPMQDCTHTMVVTNHEFTPAARKLAELHDCTLVGGAELPRLRSTIRRLLEQP
;
A
#
# COMPACT_ATOMS: atom_id res chain seq x y z
N MET A 1 12.78 -18.36 3.25
CA MET A 1 13.26 -19.61 3.87
C MET A 1 13.17 -20.73 2.84
N THR A 2 14.24 -21.48 2.64
CA THR A 2 14.39 -22.45 1.55
C THR A 2 13.66 -23.76 1.86
N VAL A 3 13.15 -24.44 0.83
CA VAL A 3 12.41 -25.73 0.88
C VAL A 3 13.08 -26.77 1.80
N ARG A 4 14.41 -26.74 1.90
CA ARG A 4 15.21 -27.62 2.77
C ARG A 4 14.83 -27.54 4.25
N VAL A 5 14.47 -26.36 4.76
CA VAL A 5 14.10 -26.18 6.18
C VAL A 5 12.79 -26.88 6.50
N TYR A 6 11.81 -26.79 5.62
CA TYR A 6 10.49 -27.43 5.82
C TYR A 6 10.56 -28.95 5.75
N VAL A 7 11.40 -29.49 4.87
CA VAL A 7 11.63 -30.94 4.79
C VAL A 7 12.23 -31.47 6.10
N VAL A 8 13.24 -30.78 6.65
CA VAL A 8 13.85 -31.16 7.93
C VAL A 8 12.82 -31.08 9.07
N LEU A 9 11.98 -30.04 9.09
CA LEU A 9 10.93 -29.86 10.10
C LEU A 9 9.88 -30.98 10.05
N GLY A 10 9.44 -31.37 8.85
CA GLY A 10 8.46 -32.44 8.67
C GLY A 10 9.02 -33.81 9.09
N LEU A 11 10.25 -34.12 8.69
CA LEU A 11 10.92 -35.37 9.10
C LEU A 11 11.14 -35.45 10.61
N ALA A 12 11.56 -34.35 11.24
CA ALA A 12 11.72 -34.28 12.68
C ALA A 12 10.39 -34.50 13.40
N ALA A 13 9.31 -33.81 12.98
CA ALA A 13 7.99 -33.95 13.59
C ALA A 13 7.43 -35.38 13.49
N GLY A 14 7.58 -36.03 12.32
CA GLY A 14 7.14 -37.41 12.13
C GLY A 14 7.95 -38.43 12.94
N LEU A 15 9.28 -38.28 12.97
CA LEU A 15 10.15 -39.15 13.76
C LEU A 15 9.89 -39.00 15.25
N THR A 16 9.74 -37.76 15.75
CA THR A 16 9.42 -37.51 17.15
C THR A 16 8.07 -38.11 17.54
N ALA A 17 7.04 -37.98 16.69
CA ALA A 17 5.74 -38.61 16.94
C ALA A 17 5.84 -40.15 17.03
N TYR A 18 6.61 -40.78 16.13
CA TYR A 18 6.83 -42.22 16.15
C TYR A 18 7.59 -42.69 17.39
N LEU A 19 8.64 -41.97 17.79
CA LEU A 19 9.43 -42.29 19.00
C LEU A 19 8.62 -42.12 20.30
N LEU A 20 7.61 -41.24 20.30
CA LEU A 20 6.66 -41.07 21.42
C LEU A 20 5.52 -42.10 21.41
N GLY A 21 5.57 -43.10 20.52
CA GLY A 21 4.61 -44.20 20.48
C GLY A 21 3.38 -43.95 19.61
N ALA A 22 3.37 -42.89 18.79
CA ALA A 22 2.32 -42.74 17.79
C ALA A 22 2.45 -43.82 16.71
N GLY A 23 1.34 -44.47 16.38
CA GLY A 23 1.31 -45.43 15.28
C GLY A 23 1.73 -44.78 13.96
N MET A 24 2.29 -45.58 13.04
CA MET A 24 2.78 -45.12 11.72
C MET A 24 1.85 -44.13 11.00
N PRO A 25 0.50 -44.32 10.98
CA PRO A 25 -0.40 -43.37 10.31
C PRO A 25 -0.36 -41.96 10.93
N TRP A 26 -0.30 -41.87 12.25
CA TRP A 26 -0.32 -40.60 12.97
C TRP A 26 1.00 -39.84 12.87
N SER A 27 2.12 -40.57 12.79
CA SER A 27 3.45 -40.00 12.57
C SER A 27 3.58 -39.38 11.17
N LEU A 28 2.97 -39.99 10.15
CA LEU A 28 2.90 -39.42 8.80
C LEU A 28 2.02 -38.17 8.76
N VAL A 29 0.89 -38.16 9.46
CA VAL A 29 0.02 -36.98 9.58
C VAL A 29 0.78 -35.81 10.25
N ALA A 30 1.51 -36.06 11.34
CA ALA A 30 2.29 -35.04 12.03
C ALA A 30 3.35 -34.39 11.10
N ALA A 31 4.03 -35.20 10.28
CA ALA A 31 5.01 -34.71 9.31
C ALA A 31 4.38 -33.80 8.25
N VAL A 32 3.23 -34.18 7.69
CA VAL A 32 2.51 -33.40 6.68
C VAL A 32 1.98 -32.09 7.26
N VAL A 33 1.39 -32.12 8.45
CA VAL A 33 0.86 -30.93 9.15
C VAL A 33 1.97 -29.93 9.44
N ALA A 34 3.15 -30.37 9.88
CA ALA A 34 4.28 -29.48 10.17
C ALA A 34 4.78 -28.71 8.94
N VAL A 35 4.62 -29.26 7.73
CA VAL A 35 4.99 -28.61 6.46
C VAL A 35 3.88 -27.70 5.94
N ALA A 36 2.62 -28.15 6.03
CA ALA A 36 1.48 -27.46 5.44
C ALA A 36 0.90 -26.35 6.33
N ALA A 37 0.82 -26.57 7.65
CA ALA A 37 0.20 -25.64 8.59
C ALA A 37 0.84 -24.25 8.59
N PRO A 38 2.18 -24.06 8.49
CA PRO A 38 2.76 -22.73 8.43
C PRO A 38 2.26 -21.93 7.22
N HIS A 39 2.12 -22.56 6.04
CA HIS A 39 1.64 -21.89 4.84
C HIS A 39 0.17 -21.52 4.95
N PHE A 40 -0.66 -22.44 5.45
CA PHE A 40 -2.08 -22.20 5.67
C PHE A 40 -2.31 -21.11 6.73
N LEU A 41 -1.59 -21.15 7.86
CA LEU A 41 -1.69 -20.16 8.92
C LEU A 41 -1.22 -18.78 8.46
N ILE A 42 -0.11 -18.69 7.71
CA ILE A 42 0.34 -17.42 7.12
C ILE A 42 -0.69 -16.89 6.11
N GLY A 43 -1.28 -17.75 5.29
CA GLY A 43 -2.35 -17.39 4.36
C GLY A 43 -3.61 -16.89 5.07
N ALA A 44 -4.06 -17.60 6.10
CA ALA A 44 -5.22 -17.23 6.92
C ALA A 44 -4.98 -15.91 7.68
N LEU A 45 -3.79 -15.72 8.27
CA LEU A 45 -3.43 -14.46 8.93
C LEU A 45 -3.35 -13.28 7.96
N ARG A 46 -2.96 -13.52 6.70
CA ARG A 46 -3.02 -12.49 5.65
C ARG A 46 -4.45 -12.20 5.24
N GLY A 47 -5.30 -13.22 5.09
CA GLY A 47 -6.72 -13.05 4.74
C GLY A 47 -7.54 -12.36 5.84
N LEU A 48 -7.19 -12.55 7.11
CA LEU A 48 -7.77 -11.80 8.23
C LEU A 48 -7.32 -10.32 8.29
N ARG A 49 -6.24 -9.98 7.58
CA ARG A 49 -5.71 -8.61 7.52
C ARG A 49 -6.11 -7.86 6.25
N THR A 50 -6.64 -8.55 5.25
CA THR A 50 -7.24 -7.89 4.08
C THR A 50 -8.64 -7.41 4.46
N PRO A 51 -8.93 -6.11 4.44
CA PRO A 51 -10.29 -5.61 4.56
C PRO A 51 -11.19 -6.30 3.54
N SER A 52 -12.40 -6.67 3.93
CA SER A 52 -13.35 -7.30 3.00
C SER A 52 -13.73 -6.33 1.88
N GLU A 53 -14.06 -6.82 0.67
CA GLU A 53 -14.47 -5.96 -0.46
C GLU A 53 -15.71 -5.10 -0.14
N HIS A 54 -16.50 -5.46 0.88
CA HIS A 54 -17.62 -4.65 1.38
C HIS A 54 -17.20 -3.49 2.31
N GLU A 55 -15.95 -3.46 2.77
CA GLU A 55 -15.40 -2.44 3.66
C GLU A 55 -14.38 -1.52 2.96
N ASP A 56 -14.04 -1.80 1.70
CA ASP A 56 -13.16 -0.93 0.91
C ASP A 56 -14.00 0.13 0.17
N PRO A 57 -14.07 1.37 0.68
CA PRO A 57 -14.87 2.43 0.06
C PRO A 57 -14.40 2.74 -1.37
N VAL A 58 -13.23 2.27 -1.79
CA VAL A 58 -12.61 2.58 -3.08
C VAL A 58 -12.82 1.50 -4.14
N ALA A 59 -13.27 0.29 -3.76
CA ALA A 59 -13.35 -0.86 -4.67
C ALA A 59 -14.18 -0.58 -5.94
N GLY A 60 -15.29 0.15 -5.79
CA GLY A 60 -16.21 0.49 -6.88
C GLY A 60 -15.96 1.83 -7.59
N MET A 61 -15.03 2.66 -7.09
CA MET A 61 -14.87 4.03 -7.60
C MET A 61 -14.19 4.08 -8.97
N SER A 62 -14.63 4.97 -9.84
CA SER A 62 -13.89 5.40 -11.03
C SER A 62 -12.61 6.16 -10.64
N GLY A 63 -11.75 6.48 -11.62
CA GLY A 63 -10.54 7.29 -11.38
C GLY A 63 -10.87 8.68 -10.82
N THR A 64 -11.85 9.36 -11.44
CA THR A 64 -12.28 10.70 -11.01
C THR A 64 -13.01 10.66 -9.67
N GLU A 65 -13.80 9.62 -9.39
CA GLU A 65 -14.45 9.44 -8.09
C GLU A 65 -13.41 9.21 -6.98
N PHE A 66 -12.31 8.54 -7.30
CA PHE A 66 -11.19 8.36 -6.38
C PHE A 66 -10.49 9.70 -6.11
N GLU A 67 -10.17 10.50 -7.13
CA GLU A 67 -9.63 11.86 -6.95
C GLU A 67 -10.54 12.73 -6.08
N ASP A 68 -11.84 12.71 -6.34
CA ASP A 68 -12.85 13.40 -5.53
C ASP A 68 -12.88 12.91 -4.08
N HIS A 69 -12.72 11.60 -3.86
CA HIS A 69 -12.63 11.00 -2.53
C HIS A 69 -11.39 11.49 -1.78
N ILE A 70 -10.22 11.48 -2.42
CA ILE A 70 -8.97 12.01 -1.86
C ILE A 70 -9.10 13.50 -1.58
N ALA A 71 -9.72 14.28 -2.48
CA ALA A 71 -9.98 15.69 -2.28
C ALA A 71 -10.87 15.96 -1.06
N ARG A 72 -11.91 15.15 -0.83
CA ARG A 72 -12.75 15.25 0.38
C ARG A 72 -11.95 15.00 1.66
N ILE A 73 -11.08 13.98 1.67
CA ILE A 73 -10.20 13.72 2.82
C ILE A 73 -9.24 14.89 3.04
N ALA A 74 -8.61 15.42 1.98
CA ALA A 74 -7.72 16.57 2.07
C ALA A 74 -8.42 17.84 2.58
N ARG A 75 -9.65 18.12 2.12
CA ARG A 75 -10.47 19.25 2.59
C ARG A 75 -10.78 19.14 4.09
N SER A 76 -10.95 17.93 4.61
CA SER A 76 -11.15 17.68 6.05
C SER A 76 -9.96 18.06 6.94
N CYS A 77 -8.79 18.35 6.35
CA CYS A 77 -7.65 18.90 7.07
C CYS A 77 -7.85 20.38 7.46
N GLY A 78 -8.80 21.09 6.84
CA GLY A 78 -9.05 22.52 7.05
C GLY A 78 -8.18 23.44 6.18
N VAL A 79 -7.63 22.92 5.08
CA VAL A 79 -6.75 23.64 4.16
C VAL A 79 -7.37 23.78 2.76
N PRO A 80 -6.94 24.76 1.95
CA PRO A 80 -7.39 24.87 0.57
C PRO A 80 -7.02 23.62 -0.23
N VAL A 81 -7.94 23.18 -1.09
CA VAL A 81 -7.73 22.06 -2.02
C VAL A 81 -8.26 22.49 -3.38
N ILE A 82 -7.39 22.43 -4.39
CA ILE A 82 -7.71 22.70 -5.79
C ILE A 82 -7.60 21.37 -6.53
N MET A 83 -8.64 21.00 -7.27
CA MET A 83 -8.55 19.94 -8.26
C MET A 83 -8.08 20.55 -9.58
N THR A 84 -7.11 19.92 -10.23
CA THR A 84 -6.62 20.37 -11.53
C THR A 84 -7.55 19.89 -12.65
N SER A 85 -7.38 20.47 -13.83
CA SER A 85 -8.13 20.06 -15.01
C SER A 85 -7.70 18.66 -15.47
N LEU A 86 -8.64 17.85 -15.96
CA LEU A 86 -8.37 16.50 -16.49
C LEU A 86 -7.33 16.46 -17.64
N THR A 87 -7.03 17.60 -18.25
CA THR A 87 -6.04 17.73 -19.32
C THR A 87 -5.10 18.89 -19.02
N GLY A 88 -3.79 18.70 -19.20
CA GLY A 88 -2.79 19.75 -19.03
C GLY A 88 -2.47 20.06 -17.56
N ASP A 89 -2.69 19.11 -16.66
CA ASP A 89 -2.40 19.19 -15.23
C ASP A 89 -0.93 18.95 -14.87
N TRP A 90 -0.13 18.49 -15.84
CA TRP A 90 1.27 18.09 -15.67
C TRP A 90 1.44 16.89 -14.73
N GLY A 91 0.42 16.04 -14.56
CA GLY A 91 0.47 14.89 -13.67
C GLY A 91 0.31 15.26 -12.18
N VAL A 92 -0.51 16.26 -11.89
CA VAL A 92 -0.88 16.66 -10.53
C VAL A 92 -2.39 16.77 -10.48
N ASP A 93 -3.08 15.86 -9.82
CA ASP A 93 -4.55 15.87 -9.76
C ASP A 93 -5.07 16.86 -8.71
N LEU A 94 -4.36 17.00 -7.58
CA LEU A 94 -4.75 17.88 -6.49
C LEU A 94 -3.58 18.76 -6.03
N ILE A 95 -3.90 20.02 -5.73
CA ILE A 95 -3.01 20.96 -5.04
C ILE A 95 -3.62 21.25 -3.67
N VAL A 96 -2.87 20.98 -2.61
CA VAL A 96 -3.33 21.07 -1.23
C VAL A 96 -2.45 22.03 -0.44
N GLY A 97 -3.08 22.92 0.34
CA GLY A 97 -2.38 23.86 1.22
C GLY A 97 -2.22 25.26 0.63
N LYS A 98 -1.30 26.03 1.22
CA LYS A 98 -0.98 27.41 0.83
C LYS A 98 0.52 27.58 0.74
N ARG A 99 0.99 28.55 -0.03
CA ARG A 99 2.42 28.88 -0.07
C ARG A 99 2.93 29.26 1.34
N PRO A 100 4.18 28.97 1.67
CA PRO A 100 5.17 28.24 0.84
C PRO A 100 4.93 26.73 0.79
N ASN A 101 4.19 26.15 1.74
CA ASN A 101 4.04 24.71 1.91
C ASN A 101 2.83 24.16 1.14
N ARG A 102 2.96 24.03 -0.17
CA ARG A 102 1.94 23.39 -1.00
C ARG A 102 2.34 21.96 -1.37
N LEU A 103 1.34 21.09 -1.35
CA LEU A 103 1.45 19.67 -1.66
C LEU A 103 0.78 19.39 -3.01
N ALA A 104 1.54 18.85 -3.95
CA ALA A 104 1.03 18.26 -5.18
C ALA A 104 0.71 16.77 -4.94
N ILE A 105 -0.49 16.35 -5.32
CA ILE A 105 -0.93 14.96 -5.18
C ILE A 105 -1.31 14.40 -6.54
N GLN A 106 -0.72 13.27 -6.92
CA GLN A 106 -1.21 12.41 -7.99
C GLN A 106 -1.97 11.22 -7.38
N CYS A 107 -3.20 11.05 -7.79
CA CYS A 107 -4.06 9.93 -7.48
C CYS A 107 -3.92 8.85 -8.57
N LYS A 108 -3.80 7.58 -8.18
CA LYS A 108 -3.84 6.44 -9.10
C LYS A 108 -4.80 5.38 -8.58
N ARG A 109 -5.96 5.27 -9.21
CA ARG A 109 -6.89 4.14 -8.99
C ARG A 109 -6.66 3.08 -10.05
N GLN A 110 -6.14 1.92 -9.67
CA GLN A 110 -5.80 0.86 -10.62
C GLN A 110 -5.82 -0.54 -9.99
N ALA A 111 -5.87 -1.57 -10.85
CA ALA A 111 -5.94 -2.97 -10.45
C ALA A 111 -4.57 -3.63 -10.19
N ARG A 112 -3.48 -2.88 -10.29
CA ARG A 112 -2.11 -3.39 -10.16
C ARG A 112 -1.27 -2.44 -9.31
N PRO A 113 -0.11 -2.90 -8.78
CA PRO A 113 0.80 -2.01 -8.08
C PRO A 113 1.25 -0.81 -8.93
N VAL A 114 1.37 0.36 -8.28
CA VAL A 114 1.79 1.61 -8.95
C VAL A 114 3.29 1.58 -9.24
N GLY A 115 3.62 1.91 -10.49
CA GLY A 115 4.98 1.99 -11.02
C GLY A 115 5.63 3.36 -10.82
N THR A 116 6.84 3.53 -11.36
CA THR A 116 7.62 4.77 -11.25
C THR A 116 6.98 5.96 -11.95
N GLY A 117 6.18 5.73 -13.00
CA GLY A 117 5.56 6.80 -13.79
C GLY A 117 4.78 7.81 -12.96
N ALA A 118 3.97 7.36 -12.01
CA ALA A 118 3.20 8.25 -11.13
C ALA A 118 4.08 9.18 -10.28
N ILE A 119 5.27 8.70 -9.88
CA ILE A 119 6.23 9.51 -9.12
C ILE A 119 6.90 10.51 -10.04
N GLN A 120 7.30 10.08 -11.24
CA GLN A 120 7.93 10.96 -12.24
C GLN A 120 6.99 12.10 -12.65
N GLU A 121 5.72 11.78 -12.87
CA GLU A 121 4.64 12.74 -13.17
C GLU A 121 4.53 13.80 -12.07
N VAL A 122 4.24 13.42 -10.83
CA VAL A 122 4.00 14.39 -9.75
C VAL A 122 5.25 15.19 -9.39
N VAL A 123 6.44 14.58 -9.44
CA VAL A 123 7.71 15.26 -9.16
C VAL A 123 8.04 16.31 -10.21
N ALA A 124 7.78 16.01 -11.49
CA ALA A 124 7.97 16.97 -12.58
C ALA A 124 6.85 18.03 -12.61
N GLY A 125 5.63 17.67 -12.23
CA GLY A 125 4.46 18.55 -12.24
C GLY A 125 4.40 19.52 -11.06
N ALA A 126 4.92 19.15 -9.89
CA ALA A 126 4.86 19.99 -8.68
C ALA A 126 5.44 21.41 -8.86
N PRO A 127 6.62 21.61 -9.49
CA PRO A 127 7.13 22.95 -9.78
C PRO A 127 6.23 23.77 -10.70
N MET A 128 5.56 23.14 -11.68
CA MET A 128 4.62 23.81 -12.58
C MET A 128 3.39 24.36 -11.83
N GLN A 129 3.11 23.79 -10.66
CA GLN A 129 2.03 24.16 -9.76
C GLN A 129 2.56 24.77 -8.45
N ASP A 130 3.73 25.42 -8.43
CA ASP A 130 4.55 25.84 -7.26
C ASP A 130 4.28 25.05 -5.96
N CYS A 131 4.35 23.73 -6.03
CA CYS A 131 4.27 22.84 -4.90
C CYS A 131 5.69 22.48 -4.43
N THR A 132 5.88 22.45 -3.12
CA THR A 132 7.15 22.10 -2.47
C THR A 132 7.19 20.66 -2.01
N HIS A 133 6.03 20.05 -1.79
CA HIS A 133 5.89 18.65 -1.42
C HIS A 133 5.17 17.88 -2.52
N THR A 134 5.51 16.60 -2.66
CA THR A 134 4.88 15.68 -3.61
C THR A 134 4.33 14.46 -2.90
N MET A 135 3.21 13.96 -3.39
CA MET A 135 2.60 12.73 -2.90
C MET A 135 1.94 11.95 -4.02
N VAL A 136 2.05 10.62 -3.96
CA VAL A 136 1.21 9.72 -4.76
C VAL A 136 0.28 8.96 -3.84
N VAL A 137 -1.02 8.99 -4.15
CA VAL A 137 -2.07 8.28 -3.42
C VAL A 137 -2.69 7.22 -4.33
N THR A 138 -2.87 6.01 -3.83
CA THR A 138 -3.47 4.92 -4.62
C THR A 138 -4.29 3.97 -3.76
N ASN A 139 -5.23 3.27 -4.39
CA ASN A 139 -5.96 2.15 -3.79
C ASN A 139 -5.09 0.87 -3.68
N HIS A 140 -3.92 0.83 -4.33
CA HIS A 140 -3.06 -0.35 -4.38
C HIS A 140 -1.73 -0.13 -3.62
N GLU A 141 -0.86 -1.13 -3.65
CA GLU A 141 0.54 -0.99 -3.24
C GLU A 141 1.42 -0.35 -4.33
N PHE A 142 2.64 0.04 -3.95
CA PHE A 142 3.69 0.50 -4.87
C PHE A 142 4.71 -0.58 -5.17
N THR A 143 5.20 -0.61 -6.41
CA THR A 143 6.33 -1.46 -6.80
C THR A 143 7.61 -1.10 -6.02
N PRO A 144 8.56 -2.02 -5.84
CA PRO A 144 9.84 -1.71 -5.20
C PRO A 144 10.62 -0.57 -5.89
N ALA A 145 10.56 -0.51 -7.23
CA ALA A 145 11.19 0.56 -8.00
C ALA A 145 10.53 1.92 -7.74
N ALA A 146 9.18 1.97 -7.66
CA ALA A 146 8.46 3.18 -7.30
C ALA A 146 8.82 3.70 -5.91
N ARG A 147 8.92 2.80 -4.92
CA ARG A 147 9.35 3.16 -3.55
C ARG A 147 10.76 3.75 -3.53
N LYS A 148 11.70 3.11 -4.23
CA LYS A 148 13.08 3.60 -4.34
C LYS A 148 13.16 4.97 -5.01
N LEU A 149 12.36 5.19 -6.05
CA LEU A 149 12.31 6.49 -6.74
C LEU A 149 11.67 7.57 -5.86
N ALA A 150 10.60 7.22 -5.14
CA ALA A 150 9.93 8.13 -4.23
C ALA A 150 10.86 8.62 -3.11
N GLU A 151 11.63 7.70 -2.51
CA GLU A 151 12.66 8.03 -1.52
C GLU A 151 13.70 9.02 -2.05
N LEU A 152 14.18 8.80 -3.28
CA LEU A 152 15.17 9.69 -3.92
C LEU A 152 14.65 11.13 -4.11
N HIS A 153 13.36 11.28 -4.40
CA HIS A 153 12.72 12.57 -4.71
C HIS A 153 11.92 13.16 -3.54
N ASP A 154 12.02 12.57 -2.34
CA ASP A 154 11.20 12.93 -1.17
C ASP A 154 9.69 12.99 -1.49
N CYS A 155 9.22 12.05 -2.31
CA CYS A 155 7.82 11.91 -2.66
C CYS A 155 7.11 10.99 -1.66
N THR A 156 6.09 11.51 -1.00
CA THR A 156 5.32 10.73 -0.02
C THR A 156 4.42 9.72 -0.73
N LEU A 157 4.47 8.46 -0.30
CA LEU A 157 3.61 7.41 -0.83
C LEU A 157 2.50 7.08 0.17
N VAL A 158 1.26 7.00 -0.32
CA VAL A 158 0.10 6.53 0.46
C VAL A 158 -0.61 5.44 -0.34
N GLY A 159 -0.42 4.19 0.07
CA GLY A 159 -1.09 3.03 -0.51
C GLY A 159 -2.48 2.77 0.08
N GLY A 160 -3.19 1.79 -0.47
CA GLY A 160 -4.56 1.46 -0.04
C GLY A 160 -4.69 1.22 1.47
N ALA A 161 -3.77 0.44 2.05
CA ALA A 161 -3.75 0.17 3.49
C ALA A 161 -3.44 1.40 4.37
N GLU A 162 -2.91 2.47 3.77
CA GLU A 162 -2.49 3.70 4.44
C GLU A 162 -3.53 4.83 4.27
N LEU A 163 -4.55 4.66 3.41
CA LEU A 163 -5.63 5.63 3.19
C LEU A 163 -6.31 6.10 4.48
N PRO A 164 -6.59 5.26 5.50
CA PRO A 164 -7.16 5.73 6.76
C PRO A 164 -6.28 6.77 7.49
N ARG A 165 -4.98 6.81 7.19
CA ARG A 165 -4.00 7.74 7.78
C ARG A 165 -3.71 8.95 6.89
N LEU A 166 -4.29 9.03 5.69
CA LEU A 166 -4.02 10.08 4.71
C LEU A 166 -4.18 11.49 5.32
N ARG A 167 -5.24 11.72 6.09
CA ARG A 167 -5.49 13.01 6.76
C ARG A 167 -4.33 13.43 7.67
N SER A 168 -3.82 12.52 8.50
CA SER A 168 -2.69 12.79 9.38
C SER A 168 -1.39 13.01 8.59
N THR A 169 -1.19 12.27 7.50
CA THR A 169 -0.02 12.43 6.62
C THR A 169 -0.01 13.80 5.96
N ILE A 170 -1.14 14.24 5.41
CA ILE A 170 -1.26 15.58 4.79
C ILE A 170 -0.96 16.67 5.81
N ARG A 171 -1.54 16.62 7.01
CA ARG A 171 -1.28 17.63 8.05
C ARG A 171 0.20 17.75 8.39
N ARG A 172 0.85 16.60 8.61
CA ARG A 172 2.28 16.56 8.92
C ARG A 172 3.13 17.21 7.83
N LEU A 173 2.82 16.98 6.55
CA LEU A 173 3.58 17.57 5.45
C LEU A 173 3.40 19.09 5.35
N LEU A 174 2.17 19.59 5.56
CA LEU A 174 1.90 21.03 5.47
C LEU A 174 2.47 21.82 6.66
N GLU A 175 2.72 21.16 7.79
CA GLU A 175 3.32 21.71 9.00
C GLU A 175 4.87 21.70 8.97
N GLN A 176 5.49 21.06 7.98
CA GLN A 176 6.95 21.11 7.81
C GLN A 176 7.39 22.51 7.35
N PRO A 177 8.42 23.10 7.98
CA PRO A 177 8.90 24.45 7.67
C PRO A 177 9.61 24.54 6.32
#